data_AF-A0A7J4HPY4-F1
#
_entry.id   AF-A0A7J4HPY4-F1
#
_cell.length_a   1.000
_cell.length_b   1.000
_cell.length_c   1.000
_cell.angle_alpha   90.00
_cell.angle_beta   90.00
_cell.angle_gamma   90.00
#
_symmetry.space_group_name_H-M   'P 1'
#
loop_
_entity.id
_entity.type
_entity.pdbx_description
1 polymer ?
#
loop_
_entity_poly.entity_id
_entity_poly.type
_entity_poly.pdbx_seq_one_letter_code
_entity_poly.pdbx_strand_id
1 'polypeptide(L)'
;MKKIGLFILILLIPSTLAISIDKKESYNPGENLITEIHGNILELIKKENIILKRNNVQVPFDYDFKQLGGKYFLFAKMPNFENNYTLIIKDIKTTVQGVPQIIDHYENISVSGELAPYSIKPKLTTTSKDFEIIVNLNKDLDETISTNFPEEREIILEPGENIINFQVDNTQLGLQNIDLGMYSFPAMILNKTPELVLELEFTDVLRFVPNSIEGTLFIDEIKSLPFRIANVGGEAINNITLDFDEALFEVSPKEIESLEAGDTLELSLTTKTSGEQIFSTLFAISENLAANITINITYTEVEEEVVTPYLEEDYSEIEQYYCSEIEGKSCTEEEECSVPVRITLDYSNCCTGSCELIEEEQSYAWVGYLIGAIILIILIIVLAKFYKSKKIEKNPLKKRISEVEKRNSTSLPSSYQPFSKKI
;
A
#
# COMPACT_ATOMS: atom_id res chain seq x y z
N MET A 1 8.10 -17.06 39.41
CA MET A 1 7.74 -17.61 38.08
C MET A 1 6.47 -16.96 37.48
N LYS A 2 5.44 -16.59 38.24
CA LYS A 2 4.23 -15.92 37.69
C LYS A 2 4.45 -14.55 37.02
N LYS A 3 5.48 -13.78 37.40
CA LYS A 3 5.80 -12.47 36.77
C LYS A 3 6.50 -12.56 35.41
N ILE A 4 7.08 -13.72 35.06
CA ILE A 4 7.76 -13.92 33.77
C ILE A 4 6.72 -14.20 32.67
N GLY A 5 5.60 -14.85 33.00
CA GLY A 5 4.52 -15.11 32.04
C GLY A 5 3.84 -13.83 31.53
N LEU A 6 3.70 -12.80 32.36
CA LEU A 6 3.09 -11.53 31.97
C LEU A 6 3.99 -10.73 31.00
N PHE A 7 5.31 -10.81 31.17
CA PHE A 7 6.26 -10.15 30.28
C PHE A 7 6.34 -10.82 28.89
N ILE A 8 6.16 -12.14 28.84
CA ILE A 8 6.08 -12.89 27.57
C ILE A 8 4.78 -12.58 26.82
N LEU A 9 3.66 -12.37 27.54
CA LEU A 9 2.38 -12.04 26.91
C LEU A 9 2.37 -10.64 26.28
N ILE A 10 3.09 -9.66 26.86
CA ILE A 10 3.22 -8.30 26.31
C ILE A 10 4.11 -8.27 25.06
N LEU A 11 5.05 -9.22 24.92
CA LEU A 11 5.91 -9.38 23.73
C LEU A 11 5.21 -10.03 22.53
N LEU A 12 3.97 -10.51 22.71
CA LEU A 12 3.17 -11.13 21.64
C LEU A 12 2.12 -10.19 21.04
N ILE A 13 2.12 -8.90 21.41
CA ILE A 13 1.26 -7.93 20.75
C ILE A 13 1.83 -7.77 19.33
N PRO A 14 1.09 -8.13 18.27
CA PRO A 14 1.58 -7.99 16.91
C PRO A 14 1.84 -6.51 16.65
N SER A 15 3.06 -6.20 16.17
CA SER A 15 3.35 -4.88 15.63
C SER A 15 2.45 -4.68 14.41
N THR A 16 1.38 -3.90 14.55
CA THR A 16 0.55 -3.51 13.42
C THR A 16 1.41 -2.67 12.49
N LEU A 17 1.76 -3.22 11.33
CA LEU A 17 2.47 -2.46 10.30
C LEU A 17 1.53 -1.36 9.80
N ALA A 18 2.05 -0.14 9.64
CA ALA A 18 1.25 1.00 9.18
C ALA A 18 0.79 0.82 7.72
N ILE A 19 1.51 0.00 6.96
CA ILE A 19 1.27 -0.27 5.54
C ILE A 19 1.42 -1.76 5.30
N SER A 20 0.52 -2.32 4.50
CA SER A 20 0.53 -3.73 4.07
C SER A 20 0.18 -3.85 2.60
N ILE A 21 0.73 -4.87 1.94
CA ILE A 21 0.53 -5.14 0.51
C ILE A 21 -0.02 -6.56 0.35
N ASP A 22 -1.15 -6.72 -0.33
CA ASP A 22 -1.72 -8.05 -0.60
C ASP A 22 -1.04 -8.71 -1.82
N LYS A 23 -0.18 -9.70 -1.59
CA LYS A 23 0.62 -10.33 -2.65
C LYS A 23 0.77 -11.84 -2.46
N LYS A 24 1.07 -12.53 -3.56
CA LYS A 24 1.49 -13.93 -3.55
C LYS A 24 2.87 -14.08 -2.90
N GLU A 25 3.15 -15.25 -2.34
CA GLU A 25 4.47 -15.56 -1.77
C GLU A 25 5.57 -15.64 -2.84
N SER A 26 5.22 -16.17 -4.02
CA SER A 26 6.12 -16.36 -5.15
C SER A 26 5.44 -16.11 -6.50
N TYR A 27 6.21 -15.65 -7.47
CA TYR A 27 5.80 -15.38 -8.84
C TYR A 27 6.66 -16.16 -9.83
N ASN A 28 6.08 -16.52 -10.97
CA ASN A 28 6.83 -17.04 -12.10
C ASN A 28 7.60 -15.90 -12.81
N PRO A 29 8.75 -16.20 -13.46
CA PRO A 29 9.39 -15.23 -14.35
C PRO A 29 8.41 -14.64 -15.37
N GLY A 30 8.40 -13.32 -15.52
CA GLY A 30 7.51 -12.62 -16.46
C GLY A 30 6.04 -12.53 -16.05
N GLU A 31 5.64 -13.10 -14.91
CA GLU A 31 4.27 -12.98 -14.37
C GLU A 31 3.97 -11.55 -13.95
N ASN A 32 2.71 -11.15 -13.99
CA ASN A 32 2.29 -9.87 -13.43
C ASN A 32 2.03 -9.91 -11.91
N LEU A 33 2.60 -8.95 -11.19
CA LEU A 33 2.22 -8.57 -9.83
C LEU A 33 1.10 -7.51 -9.94
N ILE A 34 -0.05 -7.80 -9.35
CA ILE A 34 -1.15 -6.83 -9.19
C ILE A 34 -1.51 -6.85 -7.71
N THR A 35 -1.42 -5.71 -7.04
CA THR A 35 -1.59 -5.63 -5.59
C THR A 35 -2.18 -4.31 -5.14
N GLU A 36 -3.01 -4.37 -4.09
CA GLU A 36 -3.51 -3.21 -3.34
C GLU A 36 -2.55 -2.89 -2.19
N ILE A 37 -2.21 -1.61 -2.01
CA ILE A 37 -1.47 -1.12 -0.86
C ILE A 37 -2.48 -0.54 0.13
N HIS A 38 -2.55 -1.17 1.29
CA HIS A 38 -3.40 -0.75 2.40
C HIS A 38 -2.58 0.05 3.41
N GLY A 39 -3.17 1.08 4.00
CA GLY A 39 -2.58 1.89 5.05
C GLY A 39 -3.22 3.27 5.13
N ASN A 40 -3.00 3.98 6.23
CA ASN A 40 -3.42 5.38 6.35
C ASN A 40 -2.41 6.29 5.63
N ILE A 41 -2.46 6.31 4.30
CA ILE A 41 -1.54 7.08 3.45
C ILE A 41 -2.05 8.53 3.38
N LEU A 42 -1.25 9.44 3.92
CA LEU A 42 -1.59 10.85 4.07
C LEU A 42 -1.30 11.68 2.82
N GLU A 43 -0.36 11.23 1.97
CA GLU A 43 0.03 11.93 0.74
C GLU A 43 0.16 10.95 -0.43
N LEU A 44 -0.07 11.46 -1.65
CA LEU A 44 0.06 10.69 -2.87
C LEU A 44 1.48 10.14 -3.03
N ILE A 45 1.58 8.81 -3.12
CA ILE A 45 2.86 8.13 -3.39
C ILE A 45 3.29 8.45 -4.84
N LYS A 46 4.48 9.02 -5.01
CA LYS A 46 5.01 9.35 -6.33
C LYS A 46 5.50 8.09 -7.04
N LYS A 47 5.39 8.07 -8.37
CA LYS A 47 5.81 6.91 -9.18
C LYS A 47 7.30 6.64 -8.99
N GLU A 48 8.15 7.66 -8.96
CA GLU A 48 9.59 7.53 -8.74
C GLU A 48 9.99 6.89 -7.40
N ASN A 49 9.09 6.86 -6.42
CA ASN A 49 9.34 6.26 -5.11
C ASN A 49 9.24 4.73 -5.12
N ILE A 50 8.76 4.14 -6.23
CA ILE A 50 8.58 2.69 -6.36
C ILE A 50 9.80 2.09 -7.05
N ILE A 51 10.53 1.27 -6.31
CA ILE A 51 11.81 0.72 -6.72
C ILE A 51 11.80 -0.80 -6.54
N LEU A 52 12.31 -1.52 -7.53
CA LEU A 52 12.62 -2.94 -7.40
C LEU A 52 14.12 -3.13 -7.26
N LYS A 53 14.56 -3.85 -6.23
CA LYS A 53 15.96 -4.23 -6.05
C LYS A 53 16.14 -5.74 -6.14
N ARG A 54 17.29 -6.14 -6.65
CA ARG A 54 17.82 -7.50 -6.54
C ARG A 54 19.06 -7.44 -5.65
N ASN A 55 18.95 -7.95 -4.44
CA ASN A 55 19.90 -7.67 -3.37
C ASN A 55 20.03 -6.15 -3.17
N ASN A 56 21.24 -5.59 -3.31
CA ASN A 56 21.49 -4.16 -3.15
C ASN A 56 21.50 -3.38 -4.48
N VAL A 57 21.13 -4.01 -5.59
CA VAL A 57 21.17 -3.40 -6.93
C VAL A 57 19.76 -3.12 -7.41
N GLN A 58 19.46 -1.85 -7.73
CA GLN A 58 18.21 -1.48 -8.38
C GLN A 58 18.13 -2.10 -9.77
N VAL A 59 16.99 -2.72 -10.07
CA VAL A 59 16.72 -3.32 -11.38
C VAL A 59 15.59 -2.56 -12.06
N PRO A 60 15.69 -2.28 -13.37
CA PRO A 60 14.56 -1.74 -14.10
C PRO A 60 13.46 -2.81 -14.20
N PHE A 61 12.21 -2.38 -14.11
CA PHE A 61 11.04 -3.23 -14.28
C PHE A 61 9.88 -2.39 -14.83
N ASP A 62 8.99 -3.03 -15.59
CA ASP A 62 7.82 -2.38 -16.16
C ASP A 62 6.71 -2.37 -15.12
N TYR A 63 6.17 -1.19 -14.81
CA TYR A 63 5.06 -1.05 -13.88
C TYR A 63 4.22 0.19 -14.13
N ASP A 64 3.03 0.14 -13.56
CA ASP A 64 2.15 1.25 -13.40
C ASP A 64 1.63 1.33 -11.97
N PHE A 65 1.36 2.55 -11.53
CA PHE A 65 0.96 2.84 -10.15
C PHE A 65 -0.08 3.94 -10.17
N LYS A 66 -1.23 3.69 -9.54
CA LYS A 66 -2.35 4.62 -9.57
C LYS A 66 -3.25 4.44 -8.36
N GLN A 67 -3.84 5.55 -7.90
CA GLN A 67 -4.96 5.51 -6.97
C GLN A 67 -6.26 5.33 -7.76
N LEU A 68 -7.05 4.31 -7.42
CA LEU A 68 -8.35 4.01 -8.03
C LEU A 68 -9.39 3.91 -6.91
N GLY A 69 -10.40 4.79 -6.92
CA GLY A 69 -11.44 4.81 -5.90
C GLY A 69 -10.88 4.90 -4.47
N GLY A 70 -9.98 5.85 -4.22
CA GLY A 70 -9.33 6.04 -2.92
C GLY A 70 -8.22 5.03 -2.57
N LYS A 71 -8.15 3.89 -3.26
CA LYS A 71 -7.19 2.81 -2.98
C LYS A 71 -5.97 2.87 -3.89
N TYR A 72 -4.79 2.51 -3.37
CA TYR A 72 -3.55 2.49 -4.15
C TYR A 72 -3.29 1.12 -4.75
N PHE A 73 -3.05 1.07 -6.06
CA PHE A 73 -2.74 -0.16 -6.76
C PHE A 73 -1.38 -0.08 -7.45
N LEU A 74 -0.63 -1.18 -7.34
CA LEU A 74 0.60 -1.42 -8.10
C LEU A 74 0.37 -2.56 -9.07
N PHE A 75 0.60 -2.30 -10.35
CA PHE A 75 0.59 -3.29 -11.42
C PHE A 75 1.99 -3.34 -12.01
N ALA A 76 2.70 -4.46 -11.87
CA ALA A 76 4.07 -4.62 -12.35
C ALA A 76 4.25 -5.94 -13.11
N LYS A 77 5.21 -5.98 -14.04
CA LYS A 77 5.69 -7.23 -14.64
C LYS A 77 6.94 -7.69 -13.88
N MET A 78 6.91 -8.91 -13.34
CA MET A 78 8.05 -9.48 -12.64
C MET A 78 9.21 -9.78 -13.60
N PRO A 79 10.47 -9.63 -13.18
CA PRO A 79 11.62 -9.90 -14.03
C PRO A 79 11.64 -11.33 -14.59
N ASN A 80 12.19 -11.51 -15.80
CA ASN A 80 12.32 -12.82 -16.44
C ASN A 80 13.42 -13.71 -15.83
N PHE A 81 14.13 -13.23 -14.81
CA PHE A 81 15.22 -13.95 -14.17
C PHE A 81 14.83 -14.33 -12.75
N GLU A 82 14.99 -15.62 -12.42
CA GLU A 82 14.76 -16.12 -11.08
C GLU A 82 15.68 -15.43 -10.07
N ASN A 83 15.08 -14.89 -9.01
CA ASN A 83 15.79 -14.30 -7.88
C ASN A 83 14.86 -13.95 -6.73
N ASN A 84 15.46 -13.53 -5.62
CA ASN A 84 14.76 -12.79 -4.59
C ASN A 84 14.92 -11.29 -4.88
N TYR A 85 13.79 -10.62 -4.98
CA TYR A 85 13.69 -9.19 -5.17
C TYR A 85 13.12 -8.54 -3.92
N THR A 86 13.39 -7.25 -3.76
CA THR A 86 12.77 -6.42 -2.73
C THR A 86 12.10 -5.25 -3.43
N LEU A 87 10.77 -5.20 -3.36
CA LEU A 87 9.98 -4.04 -3.71
C LEU A 87 10.12 -3.02 -2.57
N ILE A 88 10.45 -1.78 -2.92
CA ILE A 88 10.62 -0.69 -1.98
C ILE A 88 9.69 0.42 -2.44
N ILE A 89 8.82 0.88 -1.55
CA ILE A 89 8.02 2.07 -1.74
C ILE A 89 8.53 3.10 -0.75
N LYS A 90 9.19 4.13 -1.27
CA LYS A 90 9.87 5.14 -0.47
C LYS A 90 8.97 6.28 -0.06
N ASP A 91 9.40 6.96 1.00
CA ASP A 91 8.89 8.26 1.42
C ASP A 91 7.36 8.30 1.56
N ILE A 92 6.78 7.22 2.10
CA ILE A 92 5.34 7.14 2.31
C ILE A 92 5.00 7.93 3.56
N LYS A 93 4.28 9.03 3.39
CA LYS A 93 3.73 9.78 4.51
C LYS A 93 2.49 9.04 5.04
N THR A 94 2.57 8.54 6.26
CA THR A 94 1.52 7.75 6.92
C THR A 94 1.42 8.11 8.40
N THR A 95 0.51 7.50 9.15
CA THR A 95 0.46 7.63 10.61
C THR A 95 1.00 6.38 11.29
N VAL A 96 1.95 6.56 12.20
CA VAL A 96 2.47 5.50 13.07
C VAL A 96 2.11 5.87 14.50
N GLN A 97 1.24 5.07 15.13
CA GLN A 97 0.69 5.35 16.47
C GLN A 97 0.00 6.73 16.54
N GLY A 98 -0.69 7.13 15.46
CA GLY A 98 -1.42 8.40 15.36
C GLY A 98 -0.54 9.62 15.06
N VAL A 99 0.78 9.44 14.93
CA VAL A 99 1.71 10.54 14.58
C VAL A 99 2.06 10.44 13.09
N PRO A 100 1.91 11.52 12.31
CA PRO A 100 2.39 11.57 10.94
C PRO A 100 3.90 11.30 10.87
N GLN A 101 4.31 10.35 10.02
CA GLN A 101 5.70 9.97 9.79
C GLN A 101 5.92 9.65 8.31
N ILE A 102 7.14 9.87 7.83
CA ILE A 102 7.59 9.42 6.51
C ILE A 102 8.35 8.12 6.71
N ILE A 103 7.89 7.05 6.06
CA ILE A 103 8.50 5.72 6.17
C ILE A 103 8.80 5.13 4.80
N ASP A 104 9.79 4.24 4.76
CA ASP A 104 10.00 3.33 3.63
C ASP A 104 9.33 1.99 3.93
N HIS A 105 8.58 1.46 2.96
CA HIS A 105 8.00 0.12 3.03
C HIS A 105 8.78 -0.86 2.15
N TYR A 106 9.07 -2.04 2.71
CA TYR A 106 9.94 -3.05 2.10
C TYR A 106 9.19 -4.38 2.00
N GLU A 107 9.10 -4.93 0.79
CA GLU A 107 8.44 -6.20 0.53
C GLU A 107 9.32 -7.15 -0.25
N ASN A 108 9.54 -8.35 0.30
CA ASN A 108 10.32 -9.38 -0.37
C ASN A 108 9.45 -10.18 -1.35
N ILE A 109 9.94 -10.36 -2.57
CA ILE A 109 9.25 -11.05 -3.66
C ILE A 109 10.18 -12.14 -4.19
N SER A 110 9.71 -13.39 -4.19
CA SER A 110 10.43 -14.51 -4.79
C SER A 110 9.96 -14.70 -6.23
N VAL A 111 10.89 -14.69 -7.19
CA VAL A 111 10.62 -15.05 -8.59
C VAL A 111 11.33 -16.37 -8.91
N SER A 112 10.56 -17.39 -9.24
CA SER A 112 11.06 -18.76 -9.48
C SER A 112 10.06 -19.58 -10.28
N GLY A 113 10.52 -20.57 -11.05
CA GLY A 113 9.67 -21.50 -11.79
C GLY A 113 9.78 -21.33 -13.30
N GLU A 114 8.75 -21.81 -14.00
CA GLU A 114 8.68 -21.69 -15.46
C GLU A 114 8.23 -20.28 -15.87
N LEU A 115 8.64 -19.82 -17.06
CA LEU A 115 8.17 -18.56 -17.62
C LEU A 115 6.64 -18.53 -17.67
N ALA A 116 6.02 -17.45 -17.20
CA ALA A 116 4.57 -17.30 -17.25
C ALA A 116 4.07 -17.44 -18.69
N PRO A 117 2.92 -18.13 -18.92
CA PRO A 117 2.44 -18.43 -20.26
C PRO A 117 2.22 -17.16 -21.09
N TYR A 118 1.76 -16.09 -20.44
CA TYR A 118 1.64 -14.76 -21.02
C TYR A 118 1.80 -13.69 -19.93
N SER A 119 2.01 -12.44 -20.36
CA SER A 119 2.12 -11.27 -19.50
C SER A 119 1.31 -10.11 -20.05
N ILE A 120 0.66 -9.34 -19.19
CA ILE A 120 -0.06 -8.11 -19.53
C ILE A 120 0.93 -6.94 -19.40
N LYS A 121 0.92 -6.01 -20.37
CA LYS A 121 1.65 -4.75 -20.23
C LYS A 121 0.97 -3.92 -19.13
N PRO A 122 1.66 -3.58 -18.03
CA PRO A 122 1.03 -2.90 -16.91
C PRO A 122 0.40 -1.57 -17.31
N LYS A 123 -0.87 -1.40 -16.99
CA LYS A 123 -1.66 -0.20 -17.26
C LYS A 123 -2.90 -0.17 -16.36
N LEU A 124 -2.87 0.63 -15.30
CA LEU A 124 -4.02 0.85 -14.43
C LEU A 124 -4.93 1.89 -15.11
N THR A 125 -6.18 1.51 -15.35
CA THR A 125 -7.08 2.30 -16.19
C THR A 125 -8.15 2.97 -15.36
N THR A 126 -8.30 4.28 -15.55
CA THR A 126 -9.50 5.05 -15.18
C THR A 126 -10.09 5.57 -16.47
N THR A 127 -11.31 5.18 -16.81
CA THR A 127 -11.84 5.49 -18.14
C THR A 127 -13.37 5.57 -18.13
N SER A 128 -13.88 6.42 -19.01
CA SER A 128 -15.29 6.48 -19.41
C SER A 128 -15.49 6.08 -20.88
N LYS A 129 -14.41 5.64 -21.54
CA LYS A 129 -14.33 5.27 -22.96
C LYS A 129 -13.76 3.86 -23.10
N ASP A 130 -14.03 3.25 -24.25
CA ASP A 130 -13.39 2.00 -24.64
C ASP A 130 -11.87 2.10 -24.52
N PHE A 131 -11.25 1.01 -24.10
CA PHE A 131 -9.82 0.97 -23.84
C PHE A 131 -9.21 -0.33 -24.33
N GLU A 132 -7.90 -0.30 -24.53
CA GLU A 132 -7.11 -1.46 -24.95
C GLU A 132 -6.11 -1.88 -23.87
N ILE A 133 -5.91 -3.19 -23.79
CA ILE A 133 -4.89 -3.86 -22.99
C ILE A 133 -4.00 -4.67 -23.93
N ILE A 134 -2.69 -4.57 -23.71
CA ILE A 134 -1.69 -5.29 -24.50
C ILE A 134 -1.27 -6.54 -23.72
N VAL A 135 -1.40 -7.71 -24.34
CA VAL A 135 -1.04 -9.02 -23.78
C VAL A 135 0.04 -9.65 -24.64
N ASN A 136 1.15 -10.05 -24.03
CA ASN A 136 2.23 -10.74 -24.70
C ASN A 136 2.21 -12.24 -24.36
N LEU A 137 1.90 -13.09 -25.34
CA LEU A 137 1.99 -14.54 -25.23
C LEU A 137 3.44 -14.99 -25.34
N ASN A 138 3.91 -15.76 -24.35
CA ASN A 138 5.29 -16.24 -24.27
C ASN A 138 5.47 -17.68 -24.78
N LYS A 139 4.45 -18.22 -25.46
CA LYS A 139 4.44 -19.57 -26.07
C LYS A 139 4.48 -19.47 -27.59
N ASP A 140 4.95 -20.55 -28.22
CA ASP A 140 5.02 -20.68 -29.69
C ASP A 140 3.71 -21.13 -30.34
N LEU A 141 2.69 -21.47 -29.53
CA LEU A 141 1.38 -21.93 -29.98
C LEU A 141 0.30 -21.04 -29.38
N ASP A 142 -0.78 -20.87 -30.13
CA ASP A 142 -1.96 -20.11 -29.72
C ASP A 142 -2.50 -20.60 -28.36
N GLU A 143 -3.01 -19.68 -27.55
CA GLU A 143 -3.57 -19.97 -26.23
C GLU A 143 -4.92 -19.27 -26.05
N THR A 144 -5.95 -20.02 -25.67
CA THR A 144 -7.26 -19.46 -25.34
C THR A 144 -7.31 -19.05 -23.87
N ILE A 145 -7.66 -17.79 -23.62
CA ILE A 145 -7.93 -17.25 -22.28
C ILE A 145 -9.37 -16.72 -22.19
N SER A 146 -9.90 -16.55 -20.99
CA SER A 146 -11.21 -15.93 -20.76
C SER A 146 -11.09 -14.51 -20.23
N THR A 147 -12.12 -13.69 -20.41
CA THR A 147 -12.30 -12.42 -19.70
C THR A 147 -13.72 -12.31 -19.18
N ASN A 148 -13.93 -11.61 -18.07
CA ASN A 148 -15.25 -11.35 -17.48
C ASN A 148 -15.85 -9.98 -17.89
N PHE A 149 -15.06 -9.12 -18.54
CA PHE A 149 -15.45 -7.75 -18.88
C PHE A 149 -15.57 -7.51 -20.41
N PRO A 150 -16.59 -6.76 -20.88
CA PRO A 150 -17.79 -6.33 -20.13
C PRO A 150 -18.75 -7.50 -19.83
N GLU A 151 -18.54 -8.63 -20.50
CA GLU A 151 -19.23 -9.90 -20.32
C GLU A 151 -18.23 -11.05 -20.47
N GLU A 152 -18.61 -12.25 -20.02
CA GLU A 152 -17.77 -13.44 -20.16
C GLU A 152 -17.55 -13.82 -21.63
N ARG A 153 -16.29 -13.87 -22.06
CA ARG A 153 -15.91 -14.30 -23.41
C ARG A 153 -14.53 -14.95 -23.46
N GLU A 154 -14.30 -15.78 -24.47
CA GLU A 154 -13.00 -16.36 -24.78
C GLU A 154 -12.23 -15.52 -25.81
N ILE A 155 -10.91 -15.43 -25.63
CA ILE A 155 -9.98 -14.70 -26.49
C ILE A 155 -8.86 -15.66 -26.87
N ILE A 156 -8.53 -15.75 -28.16
CA ILE A 156 -7.39 -16.52 -28.65
C ILE A 156 -6.20 -15.58 -28.75
N LEU A 157 -5.13 -15.89 -28.01
CA LEU A 157 -3.85 -15.20 -28.09
C LEU A 157 -2.97 -15.88 -29.14
N GLU A 158 -2.40 -15.11 -30.06
CA GLU A 158 -1.36 -15.54 -30.98
C GLU A 158 0.03 -15.33 -30.35
N PRO A 159 1.08 -16.07 -30.74
CA PRO A 159 2.44 -15.87 -30.25
C PRO A 159 2.92 -14.41 -30.39
N GLY A 160 3.39 -13.81 -29.30
CA GLY A 160 3.83 -12.41 -29.26
C GLY A 160 2.76 -11.44 -28.74
N GLU A 161 2.73 -10.23 -29.31
CA GLU A 161 1.89 -9.12 -28.81
C GLU A 161 0.46 -9.19 -29.37
N ASN A 162 -0.53 -9.13 -28.48
CA ASN A 162 -1.96 -9.15 -28.75
C ASN A 162 -2.61 -7.89 -28.16
N ILE A 163 -3.51 -7.25 -28.90
CA ILE A 163 -4.29 -6.09 -28.44
C ILE A 163 -5.72 -6.52 -28.18
N ILE A 164 -6.18 -6.33 -26.95
CA ILE A 164 -7.52 -6.70 -26.50
C ILE A 164 -8.31 -5.43 -26.23
N ASN A 165 -9.41 -5.25 -26.96
CA ASN A 165 -10.29 -4.10 -26.83
C ASN A 165 -11.44 -4.39 -25.87
N PHE A 166 -11.65 -3.49 -24.92
CA PHE A 166 -12.72 -3.52 -23.94
C PHE A 166 -13.71 -2.38 -24.19
N GLN A 167 -14.99 -2.73 -24.26
CA GLN A 167 -16.08 -1.78 -24.42
C GLN A 167 -16.63 -1.40 -23.05
N VAL A 168 -16.83 -0.10 -22.82
CA VAL A 168 -17.32 0.43 -21.53
C VAL A 168 -18.82 0.68 -21.53
N ASP A 169 -19.45 0.72 -22.70
CA ASP A 169 -20.90 0.93 -22.83
C ASP A 169 -21.71 -0.12 -22.05
N ASN A 170 -22.66 0.34 -21.24
CA ASN A 170 -23.56 -0.48 -20.39
C ASN A 170 -22.88 -1.30 -19.28
N THR A 171 -21.67 -0.92 -18.86
CA THR A 171 -20.99 -1.56 -17.73
C THR A 171 -21.35 -0.89 -16.41
N GLN A 172 -21.19 -1.62 -15.29
CA GLN A 172 -21.39 -1.04 -13.96
C GLN A 172 -20.34 0.07 -13.73
N LEU A 173 -20.76 1.23 -13.25
CA LEU A 173 -19.82 2.26 -12.85
C LEU A 173 -19.14 1.82 -11.55
N GLY A 174 -17.86 2.17 -11.36
CA GLY A 174 -17.16 1.71 -10.16
C GLY A 174 -15.72 1.30 -10.38
N LEU A 175 -15.07 0.99 -9.26
CA LEU A 175 -13.92 0.11 -9.24
C LEU A 175 -14.38 -1.32 -9.56
N GLN A 176 -13.93 -1.87 -10.69
CA GLN A 176 -14.19 -3.24 -11.10
C GLN A 176 -12.90 -4.05 -11.19
N ASN A 177 -12.97 -5.34 -10.87
CA ASN A 177 -11.89 -6.29 -11.13
C ASN A 177 -12.14 -7.00 -12.45
N ILE A 178 -11.27 -6.74 -13.43
CA ILE A 178 -11.31 -7.36 -14.75
C ILE A 178 -10.43 -8.60 -14.73
N ASP A 179 -11.06 -9.75 -14.86
CA ASP A 179 -10.37 -11.02 -15.01
C ASP A 179 -9.94 -11.20 -16.46
N LEU A 180 -8.67 -11.53 -16.68
CA LEU A 180 -8.09 -11.79 -17.99
C LEU A 180 -7.18 -13.03 -17.92
N GLY A 181 -7.84 -14.18 -18.08
CA GLY A 181 -7.33 -15.53 -17.83
C GLY A 181 -6.91 -15.71 -16.37
N MET A 182 -5.62 -15.87 -16.10
CA MET A 182 -5.07 -16.06 -14.75
C MET A 182 -4.78 -14.77 -13.97
N TYR A 183 -5.03 -13.59 -14.55
CA TYR A 183 -4.83 -12.30 -13.90
C TYR A 183 -6.17 -11.63 -13.61
N SER A 184 -6.23 -10.87 -12.53
CA SER A 184 -7.36 -10.00 -12.18
C SER A 184 -6.79 -8.62 -11.86
N PHE A 185 -7.21 -7.58 -12.60
CA PHE A 185 -6.71 -6.23 -12.39
C PHE A 185 -7.83 -5.21 -12.19
N PRO A 186 -7.61 -4.20 -11.33
CA PRO A 186 -8.60 -3.18 -11.07
C PRO A 186 -8.67 -2.18 -12.23
N ALA A 187 -9.87 -1.81 -12.61
CA ALA A 187 -10.17 -0.72 -13.51
C ALA A 187 -11.25 0.17 -12.88
N MET A 188 -11.07 1.48 -12.98
CA MET A 188 -12.05 2.47 -12.53
C MET A 188 -12.89 2.89 -13.73
N ILE A 189 -14.14 2.43 -13.77
CA ILE A 189 -15.11 2.74 -14.81
C ILE A 189 -15.93 3.96 -14.38
N LEU A 190 -15.81 5.04 -15.15
CA LEU A 190 -16.50 6.29 -14.92
C LEU A 190 -17.70 6.42 -15.84
N ASN A 191 -18.69 7.23 -15.43
CA ASN A 191 -19.75 7.65 -16.34
C ASN A 191 -19.13 8.43 -17.52
N LYS A 192 -19.82 8.47 -18.67
CA LYS A 192 -19.36 9.19 -19.86
C LYS A 192 -19.03 10.63 -19.50
N THR A 193 -17.74 10.89 -19.29
CA THR A 193 -17.23 12.20 -18.95
C THR A 193 -17.31 13.07 -20.21
N PRO A 194 -17.71 14.35 -20.10
CA PRO A 194 -17.64 15.25 -21.24
C PRO A 194 -16.24 15.23 -21.83
N GLU A 195 -16.12 15.17 -23.16
CA GLU A 195 -14.82 15.07 -23.83
C GLU A 195 -13.85 16.20 -23.43
N LEU A 196 -14.39 17.34 -23.01
CA LEU A 196 -13.67 18.51 -22.54
C LEU A 196 -12.78 18.24 -21.32
N VAL A 197 -13.12 17.28 -20.46
CA VAL A 197 -12.36 16.96 -19.23
C VAL A 197 -11.13 16.09 -19.52
N LEU A 198 -11.16 15.31 -20.60
CA LEU A 198 -10.10 14.35 -20.91
C LEU A 198 -8.80 15.01 -21.38
N GLU A 199 -8.84 16.30 -21.76
CA GLU A 199 -7.67 17.08 -22.18
C GLU A 199 -7.06 17.93 -21.06
N LEU A 200 -7.70 17.99 -19.88
CA LEU A 200 -7.23 18.81 -18.77
C LEU A 200 -6.18 18.08 -17.93
N GLU A 201 -5.14 18.79 -17.52
CA GLU A 201 -4.20 18.29 -16.54
C GLU A 201 -4.79 18.42 -15.13
N PHE A 202 -4.86 17.31 -14.40
CA PHE A 202 -5.20 17.36 -12.99
C PHE A 202 -4.02 17.97 -12.23
N THR A 203 -4.25 19.14 -11.64
CA THR A 203 -3.22 19.87 -10.91
C THR A 203 -3.48 19.81 -9.42
N ASP A 204 -2.42 19.93 -8.64
CA ASP A 204 -2.51 20.04 -7.19
C ASP A 204 -3.07 21.39 -6.71
N VAL A 205 -3.31 22.36 -7.61
CA VAL A 205 -3.71 23.74 -7.28
C VAL A 205 -5.16 23.84 -6.80
N LEU A 206 -6.06 23.05 -7.38
CA LEU A 206 -7.47 22.99 -7.00
C LEU A 206 -7.76 21.63 -6.38
N ARG A 207 -8.32 21.60 -5.16
CA ARG A 207 -8.50 20.36 -4.40
C ARG A 207 -9.87 20.27 -3.78
N PHE A 208 -10.43 19.07 -3.73
CA PHE A 208 -11.63 18.77 -2.95
C PHE A 208 -11.28 18.27 -1.56
N VAL A 209 -12.13 18.59 -0.61
CA VAL A 209 -12.01 18.21 0.80
C VAL A 209 -13.38 17.74 1.32
N PRO A 210 -13.56 16.46 1.65
CA PRO A 210 -12.58 15.38 1.52
C PRO A 210 -12.25 15.06 0.05
N ASN A 211 -11.24 14.22 -0.19
CA ASN A 211 -10.88 13.76 -1.54
C ASN A 211 -11.79 12.64 -2.08
N SER A 212 -12.58 12.00 -1.21
CA SER A 212 -13.71 11.14 -1.57
C SER A 212 -14.86 11.32 -0.57
N ILE A 213 -16.09 11.18 -1.06
CA ILE A 213 -17.29 11.08 -0.24
C ILE A 213 -17.71 9.63 -0.24
N GLU A 214 -17.50 8.95 0.88
CA GLU A 214 -17.91 7.57 1.10
C GLU A 214 -18.92 7.50 2.23
N GLY A 215 -19.95 6.67 2.07
CA GLY A 215 -20.92 6.46 3.13
C GLY A 215 -21.98 5.40 2.83
N THR A 216 -22.61 4.95 3.90
CA THR A 216 -23.80 4.11 3.87
C THR A 216 -24.95 4.93 4.44
N LEU A 217 -25.98 5.21 3.65
CA LEU A 217 -27.16 5.95 4.04
C LEU A 217 -28.34 5.01 4.28
N PHE A 218 -29.32 5.48 5.05
CA PHE A 218 -30.56 4.71 5.21
C PHE A 218 -31.38 4.75 3.91
N ILE A 219 -32.09 3.67 3.55
CA ILE A 219 -33.02 3.70 2.42
C ILE A 219 -34.05 4.83 2.64
N ASP A 220 -34.33 5.61 1.59
CA ASP A 220 -35.18 6.81 1.59
C ASP A 220 -34.63 8.04 2.34
N GLU A 221 -33.40 7.98 2.84
CA GLU A 221 -32.72 9.16 3.38
C GLU A 221 -32.20 10.07 2.25
N ILE A 222 -32.68 11.31 2.23
CA ILE A 222 -32.08 12.39 1.45
C ILE A 222 -31.13 13.14 2.37
N LYS A 223 -29.82 12.97 2.16
CA LYS A 223 -28.79 13.58 3.00
C LYS A 223 -28.04 14.66 2.24
N SER A 224 -27.82 15.77 2.92
CA SER A 224 -26.96 16.85 2.48
C SER A 224 -25.56 16.60 3.01
N LEU A 225 -24.61 16.44 2.10
CA LEU A 225 -23.22 16.03 2.32
C LEU A 225 -22.32 17.25 2.10
N PRO A 226 -21.84 17.92 3.17
CA PRO A 226 -20.95 19.07 3.04
C PRO A 226 -19.57 18.63 2.54
N PHE A 227 -18.97 19.45 1.69
CA PHE A 227 -17.59 19.30 1.24
C PHE A 227 -17.03 20.69 0.92
N ARG A 228 -15.72 20.79 0.69
CA ARG A 228 -15.05 22.05 0.36
C ARG A 228 -14.26 21.90 -0.92
N ILE A 229 -14.06 23.01 -1.60
CA ILE A 229 -13.04 23.15 -2.64
C ILE A 229 -12.03 24.19 -2.17
N ALA A 230 -10.74 23.90 -2.34
CA ALA A 230 -9.63 24.73 -1.89
C ALA A 230 -8.76 25.13 -3.08
N ASN A 231 -8.38 26.40 -3.14
CA ASN A 231 -7.31 26.89 -4.01
C ASN A 231 -6.01 26.94 -3.22
N VAL A 232 -5.14 25.96 -3.43
CA VAL A 232 -3.81 25.91 -2.80
C VAL A 232 -2.71 26.54 -3.66
N GLY A 233 -3.09 27.14 -4.80
CA GLY A 233 -2.19 27.88 -5.66
C GLY A 233 -1.89 29.29 -5.16
N GLY A 234 -0.95 29.95 -5.83
CA GLY A 234 -0.56 31.34 -5.54
C GLY A 234 -1.37 32.41 -6.28
N GLU A 235 -2.33 32.03 -7.12
CA GLU A 235 -3.14 32.93 -7.95
C GLU A 235 -4.63 32.60 -7.79
N ALA A 236 -5.49 33.59 -7.97
CA ALA A 236 -6.94 33.40 -7.92
C ALA A 236 -7.44 32.59 -9.13
N ILE A 237 -8.37 31.67 -8.88
CA ILE A 237 -9.00 30.83 -9.91
C ILE A 237 -10.40 31.38 -10.19
N ASN A 238 -10.70 31.66 -11.45
CA ASN A 238 -11.98 32.27 -11.85
C ASN A 238 -12.86 31.27 -12.64
N ASN A 239 -14.17 31.50 -12.62
CA ASN A 239 -15.16 30.75 -13.41
C ASN A 239 -15.12 29.24 -13.18
N ILE A 240 -15.04 28.81 -11.91
CA ILE A 240 -15.04 27.38 -11.59
C ILE A 240 -16.45 26.83 -11.84
N THR A 241 -16.55 25.89 -12.76
CA THR A 241 -17.79 25.18 -13.10
C THR A 241 -17.76 23.79 -12.49
N LEU A 242 -18.88 23.39 -11.88
CA LEU A 242 -19.03 22.04 -11.34
C LEU A 242 -19.77 21.17 -12.36
N ASP A 243 -19.14 20.08 -12.78
CA ASP A 243 -19.71 19.06 -13.66
C ASP A 243 -20.01 17.79 -12.84
N PHE A 244 -21.28 17.41 -12.81
CA PHE A 244 -21.78 16.29 -12.02
C PHE A 244 -23.07 15.74 -12.62
N ASP A 245 -23.46 14.55 -12.17
CA ASP A 245 -24.72 13.94 -12.59
C ASP A 245 -25.92 14.61 -11.90
N GLU A 246 -26.57 15.55 -12.59
CA GLU A 246 -27.75 16.26 -12.08
C GLU A 246 -28.96 15.35 -11.81
N ALA A 247 -28.99 14.12 -12.34
CA ALA A 247 -30.04 13.16 -12.02
C ALA A 247 -29.83 12.53 -10.64
N LEU A 248 -28.57 12.41 -10.20
CA LEU A 248 -28.18 11.82 -8.93
C LEU A 248 -28.03 12.86 -7.80
N PHE A 249 -27.62 14.08 -8.13
CA PHE A 249 -27.25 15.09 -7.14
C PHE A 249 -27.81 16.49 -7.40
N GLU A 250 -27.88 17.27 -6.33
CA GLU A 250 -27.98 18.73 -6.32
C GLU A 250 -26.78 19.31 -5.58
N VAL A 251 -26.07 20.26 -6.19
CA VAL A 251 -24.89 20.90 -5.59
C VAL A 251 -25.14 22.38 -5.37
N SER A 252 -24.78 22.89 -4.19
CA SER A 252 -24.94 24.29 -3.81
C SER A 252 -23.66 24.84 -3.15
N PRO A 253 -23.14 26.01 -3.60
CA PRO A 253 -23.57 26.77 -4.78
C PRO A 253 -23.21 26.04 -6.09
N LYS A 254 -23.97 26.30 -7.17
CA LYS A 254 -23.73 25.69 -8.50
C LYS A 254 -22.62 26.39 -9.29
N GLU A 255 -22.51 27.70 -9.15
CA GLU A 255 -21.56 28.55 -9.86
C GLU A 255 -20.59 29.18 -8.84
N ILE A 256 -19.30 29.18 -9.18
CA ILE A 256 -18.24 29.72 -8.35
C ILE A 256 -17.49 30.75 -9.20
N GLU A 257 -17.75 32.03 -8.95
CA GLU A 257 -17.20 33.13 -9.76
C GLU A 257 -15.67 33.22 -9.65
N SER A 258 -15.15 33.14 -8.43
CA SER A 258 -13.72 33.21 -8.13
C SER A 258 -13.40 32.54 -6.80
N LEU A 259 -12.17 32.02 -6.69
CA LEU A 259 -11.59 31.46 -5.47
C LEU A 259 -10.16 32.02 -5.34
N GLU A 260 -9.94 32.93 -4.40
CA GLU A 260 -8.64 33.57 -4.19
C GLU A 260 -7.56 32.57 -3.77
N ALA A 261 -6.29 32.96 -3.89
CA ALA A 261 -5.16 32.13 -3.48
C ALA A 261 -5.24 31.82 -1.97
N GLY A 262 -5.27 30.54 -1.62
CA GLY A 262 -5.44 30.07 -0.25
C GLY A 262 -6.90 29.99 0.24
N ASP A 263 -7.88 30.47 -0.53
CA ASP A 263 -9.28 30.42 -0.10
C ASP A 263 -9.91 29.03 -0.26
N THR A 264 -10.96 28.79 0.51
CA THR A 264 -11.83 27.62 0.42
C THR A 264 -13.26 28.08 0.30
N LEU A 265 -14.04 27.27 -0.41
CA LEU A 265 -15.48 27.45 -0.52
C LEU A 265 -16.17 26.19 -0.03
N GLU A 266 -17.08 26.37 0.93
CA GLU A 266 -17.99 25.31 1.38
C GLU A 266 -19.09 25.08 0.36
N LEU A 267 -19.30 23.81 0.06
CA LEU A 267 -20.30 23.29 -0.85
C LEU A 267 -21.12 22.22 -0.15
N SER A 268 -22.29 21.95 -0.70
CA SER A 268 -23.19 20.92 -0.22
C SER A 268 -23.66 20.07 -1.40
N LEU A 269 -23.52 18.76 -1.27
CA LEU A 269 -24.01 17.76 -2.22
C LEU A 269 -25.21 17.05 -1.62
N THR A 270 -26.39 17.20 -2.24
CA THR A 270 -27.63 16.56 -1.77
C THR A 270 -28.02 15.44 -2.74
N THR A 271 -28.26 14.23 -2.22
CA THR A 271 -28.70 13.08 -3.03
C THR A 271 -30.15 13.26 -3.53
N LYS A 272 -30.42 12.90 -4.79
CA LYS A 272 -31.78 12.94 -5.38
C LYS A 272 -32.45 11.57 -5.47
N THR A 273 -31.66 10.50 -5.42
CA THR A 273 -32.14 9.12 -5.48
C THR A 273 -31.86 8.41 -4.16
N SER A 274 -32.69 7.43 -3.81
CA SER A 274 -32.49 6.55 -2.66
C SER A 274 -32.61 5.08 -3.10
N GLY A 275 -31.92 4.18 -2.40
CA GLY A 275 -32.09 2.73 -2.55
C GLY A 275 -31.24 2.06 -3.63
N GLU A 276 -30.57 2.80 -4.52
CA GLU A 276 -29.58 2.27 -5.46
C GLU A 276 -28.18 2.75 -5.09
N GLN A 277 -27.16 1.89 -5.18
CA GLN A 277 -25.77 2.32 -4.96
C GLN A 277 -25.42 3.44 -5.95
N ILE A 278 -24.95 4.56 -5.41
CA ILE A 278 -24.49 5.68 -6.21
C ILE A 278 -22.98 5.63 -6.29
N PHE A 279 -22.47 5.51 -7.51
CA PHE A 279 -21.07 5.68 -7.81
C PHE A 279 -20.90 6.75 -8.88
N SER A 280 -20.28 7.86 -8.54
CA SER A 280 -20.14 8.99 -9.45
C SER A 280 -18.89 9.81 -9.16
N THR A 281 -18.62 10.76 -10.05
CA THR A 281 -17.50 11.70 -9.92
C THR A 281 -18.03 13.09 -10.19
N LEU A 282 -17.68 14.02 -9.29
CA LEU A 282 -17.93 15.44 -9.47
C LEU A 282 -16.61 16.10 -9.86
N PHE A 283 -16.61 16.88 -10.93
CA PHE A 283 -15.46 17.63 -11.42
C PHE A 283 -15.63 19.11 -11.13
N ALA A 284 -14.55 19.77 -10.74
CA ALA A 284 -14.45 21.22 -10.75
C ALA A 284 -13.48 21.64 -11.85
N ILE A 285 -13.95 22.48 -12.76
CA ILE A 285 -13.24 22.83 -14.00
C ILE A 285 -13.11 24.35 -14.09
N SER A 286 -11.90 24.85 -14.36
CA SER A 286 -11.62 26.26 -14.66
C SER A 286 -10.48 26.35 -15.66
N GLU A 287 -10.75 26.91 -16.84
CA GLU A 287 -9.78 27.07 -17.94
C GLU A 287 -8.96 25.79 -18.25
N ASN A 288 -7.75 25.68 -17.69
CA ASN A 288 -6.82 24.57 -17.84
C ASN A 288 -6.63 23.72 -16.57
N LEU A 289 -7.40 23.99 -15.52
CA LEU A 289 -7.37 23.30 -14.23
C LEU A 289 -8.58 22.38 -14.11
N ALA A 290 -8.34 21.16 -13.65
CA ALA A 290 -9.38 20.23 -13.23
C ALA A 290 -9.04 19.63 -11.88
N ALA A 291 -10.06 19.51 -11.04
CA ALA A 291 -10.06 18.68 -9.85
C ALA A 291 -11.24 17.71 -9.92
N ASN A 292 -11.17 16.59 -9.20
CA ASN A 292 -12.30 15.68 -9.07
C ASN A 292 -12.44 15.14 -7.65
N ILE A 293 -13.67 14.78 -7.28
CA ILE A 293 -14.00 14.05 -6.06
C ILE A 293 -14.83 12.82 -6.43
N THR A 294 -14.46 11.67 -5.87
CA THR A 294 -15.21 10.42 -6.06
C THR A 294 -16.31 10.32 -5.00
N ILE A 295 -17.51 9.95 -5.43
CA ILE A 295 -18.68 9.79 -4.56
C ILE A 295 -19.12 8.33 -4.63
N ASN A 296 -19.11 7.64 -3.49
CA ASN A 296 -19.54 6.26 -3.35
C ASN A 296 -20.51 6.14 -2.17
N ILE A 297 -21.80 6.13 -2.48
CA ILE A 297 -22.88 6.05 -1.49
C ILE A 297 -23.59 4.71 -1.65
N THR A 298 -23.62 3.93 -0.58
CA THR A 298 -24.44 2.72 -0.49
C THR A 298 -25.67 2.97 0.37
N TYR A 299 -26.70 2.14 0.23
CA TYR A 299 -27.92 2.25 1.01
C TYR A 299 -28.17 0.96 1.79
N THR A 300 -28.66 1.09 3.03
CA THR A 300 -29.01 -0.04 3.92
C THR A 300 -30.36 0.16 4.58
N GLU A 301 -31.03 -0.94 4.91
CA GLU A 301 -32.25 -0.97 5.75
C GLU A 301 -31.91 -1.03 7.25
N VAL A 302 -30.64 -1.22 7.61
CA VAL A 302 -30.19 -1.40 9.00
C VAL A 302 -29.61 -0.08 9.51
N GLU A 303 -30.33 0.58 10.43
CA GLU A 303 -29.91 1.89 10.98
C GLU A 303 -28.51 1.85 11.63
N GLU A 304 -28.12 0.71 12.22
CA GLU A 304 -26.78 0.53 12.81
C GLU A 304 -25.64 0.46 11.78
N GLU A 305 -25.94 0.21 10.50
CA GLU A 305 -24.96 0.18 9.41
C GLU A 305 -24.82 1.55 8.72
N VAL A 306 -25.63 2.54 9.10
CA VAL A 306 -25.56 3.90 8.56
C VAL A 306 -24.30 4.58 9.10
N VAL A 307 -23.34 4.79 8.20
CA VAL A 307 -22.05 5.39 8.54
C VAL A 307 -21.68 6.37 7.44
N THR A 308 -21.37 7.61 7.84
CA THR A 308 -20.74 8.61 6.96
C THR A 308 -19.43 9.01 7.62
N PRO A 309 -18.34 8.24 7.40
CA PRO A 309 -17.13 8.35 8.22
C PRO A 309 -16.59 9.76 8.31
N TYR A 310 -16.67 10.53 7.21
CA TYR A 310 -16.11 11.88 7.15
C TYR A 310 -16.93 12.96 7.90
N LEU A 311 -18.15 12.63 8.33
CA LEU A 311 -19.01 13.53 9.12
C LEU A 311 -18.96 13.23 10.63
N GLU A 312 -18.24 12.19 11.04
CA GLU A 312 -18.06 11.89 12.47
C GLU A 312 -17.16 12.97 13.11
N GLU A 313 -17.47 13.38 14.35
CA GLU A 313 -16.74 14.46 15.05
C GLU A 313 -15.23 14.18 15.10
N ASP A 314 -14.85 12.91 15.26
CA ASP A 314 -13.45 12.47 15.28
C ASP A 314 -12.76 12.59 13.91
N TYR A 315 -13.50 12.55 12.81
CA TYR A 315 -12.93 12.72 11.46
C TYR A 315 -12.60 14.19 11.16
N SER A 316 -13.36 15.13 11.72
CA SER A 316 -13.08 16.57 11.62
C SER A 316 -11.77 16.98 12.30
N GLU A 317 -11.29 16.21 13.29
CA GLU A 317 -9.98 16.42 13.91
C GLU A 317 -8.82 15.84 13.08
N ILE A 318 -9.11 14.85 12.23
CA ILE A 318 -8.10 14.17 11.40
C ILE A 318 -7.88 14.92 10.08
N GLU A 319 -8.86 15.69 9.59
CA GLU A 319 -8.71 16.47 8.36
C GLU A 319 -9.08 17.96 8.50
N GLN A 320 -8.02 18.76 8.55
CA GLN A 320 -7.88 19.95 7.69
C GLN A 320 -8.55 21.25 8.18
N TYR A 321 -7.96 21.81 9.24
CA TYR A 321 -7.91 23.26 9.45
C TYR A 321 -6.95 23.91 8.46
N TYR A 322 -7.12 25.20 8.20
CA TYR A 322 -6.01 26.01 7.73
C TYR A 322 -4.92 26.08 8.79
N CYS A 323 -3.67 26.14 8.37
CA CYS A 323 -2.58 26.33 9.28
C CYS A 323 -2.75 27.61 10.09
N SER A 324 -3.20 28.67 9.44
CA SER A 324 -3.54 29.93 10.12
C SER A 324 -4.67 29.80 11.15
N GLU A 325 -5.67 28.93 10.95
CA GLU A 325 -6.79 28.72 11.89
C GLU A 325 -6.35 28.03 13.18
N ILE A 326 -5.32 27.19 13.10
CA ILE A 326 -4.73 26.51 14.27
C ILE A 326 -3.51 27.25 14.81
N GLU A 327 -3.41 28.56 14.53
CA GLU A 327 -2.30 29.43 14.93
C GLU A 327 -0.92 28.90 14.48
N GLY A 328 -0.91 28.11 13.41
CA GLY A 328 0.29 27.54 12.83
C GLY A 328 0.90 28.39 11.73
N LYS A 329 2.12 28.02 11.36
CA LYS A 329 2.89 28.58 10.24
C LYS A 329 3.62 27.47 9.50
N SER A 330 3.92 27.66 8.22
CA SER A 330 4.79 26.75 7.47
C SER A 330 6.26 27.01 7.83
N CYS A 331 7.00 25.96 8.13
CA CYS A 331 8.46 26.05 8.36
C CYS A 331 9.21 26.01 7.03
N THR A 332 10.33 26.72 6.94
CA THR A 332 11.22 26.67 5.77
C THR A 332 11.97 25.34 5.68
N GLU A 333 12.62 25.03 4.56
CA GLU A 333 13.40 23.80 4.38
C GLU A 333 14.58 23.66 5.37
N GLU A 334 15.02 24.76 5.98
CA GLU A 334 16.11 24.80 6.97
C GLU A 334 15.61 24.67 8.42
N GLU A 335 14.29 24.57 8.61
CA GLU A 335 13.63 24.56 9.91
C GLU A 335 12.80 23.28 10.11
N GLU A 336 12.84 22.74 11.31
CA GLU A 336 11.95 21.67 11.77
C GLU A 336 10.93 22.24 12.76
N CYS A 337 9.72 21.71 12.73
CA CYS A 337 8.70 22.12 13.69
C CYS A 337 8.98 21.51 15.07
N SER A 338 8.93 22.33 16.13
CA SER A 338 9.11 21.90 17.52
C SER A 338 8.04 20.90 18.00
N VAL A 339 6.95 20.76 17.24
CA VAL A 339 5.85 19.82 17.46
C VAL A 339 5.59 19.04 16.17
N PRO A 340 4.89 17.89 16.23
CA PRO A 340 4.52 17.18 15.01
C PRO A 340 3.76 18.08 14.04
N VAL A 341 4.24 18.15 12.81
CA VAL A 341 3.58 18.90 11.74
C VAL A 341 2.20 18.30 11.47
N ARG A 342 1.23 19.18 11.24
CA ARG A 342 -0.12 18.81 10.80
C ARG A 342 -0.25 19.10 9.31
N ILE A 343 -0.94 18.22 8.60
CA ILE A 343 -1.34 18.51 7.23
C ILE A 343 -2.59 19.37 7.33
N THR A 344 -2.52 20.54 6.70
CA THR A 344 -3.57 21.55 6.67
C THR A 344 -3.92 21.85 5.23
N LEU A 345 -4.99 22.62 5.02
CA LEU A 345 -5.47 22.96 3.68
C LEU A 345 -4.45 23.77 2.87
N ASP A 346 -3.77 24.69 3.52
CA ASP A 346 -2.82 25.65 2.93
C ASP A 346 -1.37 25.14 2.95
N TYR A 347 -0.99 24.31 3.93
CA TYR A 347 0.37 23.79 4.02
C TYR A 347 0.43 22.28 4.32
N SER A 348 1.32 21.58 3.63
CA SER A 348 1.66 20.17 3.90
C SER A 348 2.50 19.98 5.18
N ASN A 349 3.07 21.07 5.69
CA ASN A 349 3.99 21.13 6.82
C ASN A 349 3.57 22.22 7.83
N CYS A 350 2.29 22.30 8.18
CA CYS A 350 1.84 23.27 9.16
C CYS A 350 2.40 22.97 10.55
N CYS A 351 3.11 23.94 11.10
CA CYS A 351 3.68 23.91 12.42
C CYS A 351 2.87 24.79 13.37
N THR A 352 2.16 24.20 14.34
CA THR A 352 1.50 24.94 15.43
C THR A 352 2.46 25.32 16.57
N GLY A 353 3.74 24.90 16.47
CA GLY A 353 4.80 25.24 17.41
C GLY A 353 5.77 26.30 16.88
N SER A 354 7.01 26.28 17.38
CA SER A 354 8.11 27.05 16.81
C SER A 354 8.73 26.29 15.64
N CYS A 355 8.98 26.98 14.52
CA CYS A 355 9.94 26.51 13.54
C CYS A 355 11.34 26.78 14.11
N GLU A 356 12.11 25.72 14.32
CA GLU A 356 13.46 25.77 14.90
C GLU A 356 14.44 25.32 13.82
N LEU A 357 15.58 26.01 13.70
CA LEU A 357 16.61 25.59 12.77
C LEU A 357 17.05 24.16 13.12
N ILE A 358 17.17 23.31 12.10
CA ILE A 358 17.63 21.93 12.28
C ILE A 358 19.04 22.01 12.87
N GLU A 359 19.18 21.74 14.17
CA GLU A 359 20.50 21.62 14.78
C GLU A 359 21.19 20.45 14.10
N GLU A 360 22.35 20.68 13.46
CA GLU A 360 23.16 19.61 12.88
C GLU A 360 23.30 18.49 13.92
N GLU A 361 22.63 17.36 13.69
CA GLU A 361 22.48 16.32 14.70
C GLU A 361 23.85 16.00 15.30
N GLN A 362 24.01 16.25 16.60
CA GLN A 362 25.19 15.82 17.32
C GLN A 362 25.24 14.30 17.23
N SER A 363 26.05 13.80 16.30
CA SER A 363 26.18 12.38 15.98
C SER A 363 26.13 11.51 17.25
N TYR A 364 25.03 10.75 17.40
CA TYR A 364 24.81 9.84 18.52
C TYR A 364 25.73 8.59 18.48
N ALA A 365 26.90 8.70 17.86
CA ALA A 365 27.91 7.65 17.80
C ALA A 365 28.25 7.08 19.19
N TRP A 366 28.14 7.89 20.26
CA TRP A 366 28.31 7.47 21.64
C TRP A 366 27.32 6.39 22.11
N VAL A 367 26.07 6.42 21.63
CA VAL A 367 25.04 5.41 21.94
C VAL A 367 25.40 4.08 21.28
N GLY A 368 25.91 4.11 20.04
CA GLY A 368 26.42 2.93 19.35
C GLY A 368 27.59 2.28 20.11
N TYR A 369 28.52 3.08 20.63
CA TYR A 369 29.62 2.56 21.45
C TYR A 369 29.13 1.94 22.77
N LEU A 370 28.09 2.52 23.40
CA LEU A 370 27.52 2.00 24.65
C LEU A 370 26.81 0.66 24.45
N ILE A 371 26.00 0.53 23.39
CA ILE A 371 25.35 -0.75 23.03
C ILE A 371 26.42 -1.80 22.70
N GLY A 372 27.44 -1.44 21.94
CA GLY A 372 28.58 -2.31 21.63
C GLY A 372 29.30 -2.81 22.89
N ALA A 373 29.52 -1.93 23.87
CA ALA A 373 30.15 -2.29 25.15
C ALA A 373 29.29 -3.26 25.97
N ILE A 374 27.97 -3.09 26.00
CA ILE A 374 27.05 -4.00 26.72
C ILE A 374 27.07 -5.39 26.09
N ILE A 375 26.99 -5.49 24.76
CA ILE A 375 27.06 -6.76 24.03
C ILE A 375 28.40 -7.46 24.31
N LEU A 376 29.51 -6.71 24.31
CA LEU A 376 30.84 -7.23 24.64
C LEU A 376 30.88 -7.82 26.07
N ILE A 377 30.31 -7.13 27.06
CA ILE A 377 30.25 -7.61 28.45
C ILE A 377 29.43 -8.90 28.54
N ILE A 378 28.28 -8.99 27.86
CA ILE A 378 27.46 -10.21 27.83
C ILE A 378 28.25 -11.38 27.22
N LEU A 379 28.97 -11.14 26.10
CA LEU A 379 29.84 -12.15 25.49
C LEU A 379 30.96 -12.61 26.43
N ILE A 380 31.60 -11.68 27.15
CA ILE A 380 32.63 -12.00 28.16
C ILE A 380 32.04 -12.84 29.29
N ILE A 381 30.83 -12.54 29.76
CA ILE A 381 30.15 -13.32 30.81
C ILE A 381 29.82 -14.73 30.32
N VAL A 382 29.30 -14.87 29.09
CA VAL A 382 28.99 -16.18 28.48
C VAL A 382 30.27 -17.00 28.29
N LEU A 383 31.34 -16.40 27.77
CA LEU A 383 32.65 -17.04 27.63
C LEU A 383 33.23 -17.43 28.99
N ALA A 384 33.20 -16.55 29.99
CA ALA A 384 33.68 -16.85 31.34
C ALA A 384 32.89 -18.00 31.99
N LYS A 385 31.57 -18.06 31.78
CA LYS A 385 30.73 -19.20 32.21
C LYS A 385 31.11 -20.48 31.48
N PHE A 386 31.32 -20.42 30.16
CA PHE A 386 31.72 -21.56 29.34
C PHE A 386 33.10 -22.11 29.71
N TYR A 387 34.06 -21.24 30.02
CA TYR A 387 35.39 -21.64 30.49
C TYR A 387 35.35 -22.17 31.93
N LYS A 388 34.51 -21.61 32.82
CA LYS A 388 34.34 -22.15 34.18
C LYS A 388 33.61 -23.50 34.21
N SER A 389 32.68 -23.76 33.29
CA SER A 389 31.99 -25.05 33.20
C SER A 389 32.85 -26.14 32.55
N LYS A 390 33.88 -25.77 31.77
CA LYS A 390 34.98 -26.67 31.40
C LYS A 390 35.98 -26.87 32.55
N LYS A 391 35.53 -27.48 33.66
CA LYS A 391 36.42 -28.43 34.35
C LYS A 391 36.62 -29.58 33.38
N ILE A 392 37.66 -29.48 32.56
CA ILE A 392 38.12 -30.54 31.66
C ILE A 392 38.36 -31.77 32.56
N GLU A 393 37.39 -32.70 32.60
CA GLU A 393 37.66 -34.08 32.99
C GLU A 393 38.75 -34.55 32.02
N LYS A 394 39.98 -34.64 32.51
CA LYS A 394 41.14 -35.08 31.75
C LYS A 394 40.81 -36.46 31.16
N ASN A 395 40.66 -36.51 29.83
CA ASN A 395 40.48 -37.69 29.00
C ASN A 395 39.17 -38.49 29.17
N PRO A 396 38.07 -38.07 28.50
CA PRO A 396 36.90 -38.94 28.28
C PRO A 396 37.26 -40.25 27.56
N LEU A 397 38.37 -40.29 26.81
CA LEU A 397 38.93 -41.49 26.20
C LEU A 397 39.44 -42.52 27.24
N LYS A 398 40.02 -42.09 28.36
CA LYS A 398 40.47 -43.03 29.41
C LYS A 398 39.29 -43.70 30.12
N LYS A 399 38.18 -42.97 30.30
CA LYS A 399 36.95 -43.52 30.90
C LYS A 399 36.35 -44.61 29.99
N ARG A 400 36.27 -44.35 28.68
CA ARG A 400 35.80 -45.36 27.70
C ARG A 400 36.73 -46.56 27.56
N ILE A 401 38.06 -46.37 27.59
CA ILE A 401 39.01 -47.50 27.55
C ILE A 401 38.87 -48.39 28.80
N SER A 402 38.73 -47.80 30.00
CA SER A 402 38.56 -48.58 31.24
C SER A 402 37.22 -49.34 31.33
N GLU A 403 36.16 -48.85 30.68
CA GLU A 403 34.88 -49.54 30.60
C GLU A 403 34.91 -50.72 29.61
N VAL A 404 35.68 -50.61 28.53
CA VAL A 404 35.90 -51.71 27.57
C VAL A 404 36.81 -52.79 28.17
N GLU A 405 37.85 -52.41 28.92
CA GLU A 405 38.76 -53.35 29.59
C GLU A 405 38.02 -54.16 30.67
N LYS A 406 37.10 -53.55 31.42
CA LYS A 406 36.22 -54.25 32.38
C LYS A 406 35.20 -55.18 31.71
N ARG A 407 34.74 -54.87 30.50
CA ARG A 407 33.82 -55.76 29.75
C ARG A 407 34.54 -56.99 29.20
N ASN A 408 35.79 -56.85 28.75
CA ASN A 408 36.55 -57.98 28.18
C ASN A 408 37.09 -58.96 29.22
N SER A 409 37.20 -58.59 30.51
CA SER A 409 37.64 -59.52 31.56
C SER A 409 36.57 -60.51 32.05
N THR A 410 35.32 -60.41 31.58
CA THR A 410 34.17 -61.15 32.18
C THR A 410 33.49 -62.16 31.24
N SER A 411 34.02 -62.42 30.04
CA SER A 411 33.42 -63.45 29.16
C SER A 411 34.44 -64.17 28.30
N LEU A 412 35.00 -65.25 28.85
CA LEU A 412 35.52 -66.38 28.07
C LEU A 412 34.72 -67.62 28.45
N PRO A 413 33.72 -68.03 27.65
CA PRO A 413 33.17 -69.37 27.72
C PRO A 413 34.15 -70.34 27.06
N SER A 414 34.65 -71.27 27.88
CA SER A 414 35.31 -72.50 27.45
C SER A 414 34.29 -73.43 26.80
N SER A 415 34.38 -73.62 25.48
CA SER A 415 34.02 -74.89 24.81
C SER A 415 34.42 -74.88 23.33
N TYR A 416 35.62 -75.40 23.05
CA TYR A 416 36.04 -75.79 21.69
C TYR A 416 35.90 -77.31 21.59
N GLN A 417 34.97 -77.81 20.76
CA GLN A 417 34.96 -79.20 20.31
C GLN A 417 35.36 -79.27 18.83
N PRO A 418 36.26 -80.18 18.42
CA PRO A 418 36.69 -80.32 17.04
C PRO A 418 35.73 -81.22 16.24
N PHE A 419 35.26 -80.73 15.09
CA PHE A 419 34.50 -81.53 14.13
C PHE A 419 35.43 -82.29 13.18
N SER A 420 35.21 -83.59 13.13
CA SER A 420 35.90 -84.58 12.31
C SER A 420 35.48 -84.49 10.85
N LYS A 421 36.49 -84.51 9.97
CA LYS A 421 36.45 -84.89 8.54
C LYS A 421 35.66 -86.19 8.32
N LYS A 422 34.88 -86.27 7.24
CA LYS A 422 34.82 -87.44 6.35
C LYS A 422 34.28 -87.08 4.96
N ILE A 423 34.77 -87.88 4.02
CA ILE A 423 34.68 -87.87 2.56
C ILE A 423 33.26 -88.11 2.08
#